data_AF-A0A453QC98-F1
#
_entry.id   AF-A0A453QC98-F1
#
_cell.length_a   1.000
_cell.length_b   1.000
_cell.length_c   1.000
_cell.angle_alpha   90.00
_cell.angle_beta   90.00
_cell.angle_gamma   90.00
#
_symmetry.space_group_name_H-M   'P 1'
#
loop_
_entity.id
_entity.type
_entity.pdbx_description
1 polymer ?
#
loop_
_entity_poly.entity_id
_entity_poly.type
_entity_poly.pdbx_seq_one_letter_code
_entity_poly.pdbx_strand_id
1 'polypeptide(L)'
;MLQFPIPPICKIMAESLLLPLVRGVAGKAADALVETVTRMCGLDDDRRTLERHLLAVECKLANAEEMSETNGYVKSWMKELKSVAYEADDVLDDFQYEALRRQSKIGKSTTHKVLGYITRQSPLLFRFEMSRKLKNVLEKINKLVEEMNKFGLENSVHRGKRQNPCRQ
;
A
#
# COMPACT_ATOMS: atom_id res chain seq x y z
N MET A 1 40.89 -1.82 19.57
CA MET A 1 39.97 -0.93 18.83
C MET A 1 39.98 -1.33 17.36
N LEU A 2 39.01 -2.14 16.93
CA LEU A 2 38.74 -2.37 15.51
C LEU A 2 37.30 -1.89 15.27
N GLN A 3 37.17 -0.60 14.99
CA GLN A 3 35.94 -0.04 14.46
C GLN A 3 35.89 -0.45 12.98
N PHE A 4 35.29 -1.59 12.67
CA PHE A 4 34.93 -1.88 11.28
C PHE A 4 33.89 -0.82 10.87
N PRO A 5 34.13 -0.02 9.82
CA PRO A 5 33.12 0.88 9.32
C PRO A 5 31.96 0.01 8.84
N ILE A 6 30.84 0.12 9.54
CA ILE A 6 29.59 -0.47 9.10
C ILE A 6 29.32 0.11 7.69
N PRO A 7 29.15 -0.71 6.65
CA PRO A 7 28.86 -0.21 5.31
C PRO A 7 27.59 0.66 5.36
N PRO A 8 27.51 1.74 4.56
CA PRO A 8 26.40 2.72 4.61
C PRO A 8 25.01 2.08 4.50
N ILE A 9 24.94 0.90 3.89
CA ILE A 9 23.77 0.02 3.76
C ILE A 9 23.05 -0.23 5.10
N CYS A 10 23.77 -0.43 6.22
CA CYS A 10 23.12 -0.74 7.50
C CYS A 10 22.54 0.50 8.23
N LYS A 11 22.86 1.72 7.80
CA LYS A 11 22.32 2.93 8.43
C LYS A 11 20.92 3.28 7.88
N ILE A 12 20.61 2.89 6.65
CA ILE A 12 19.33 3.20 5.98
C ILE A 12 18.24 2.17 6.29
N MET A 13 18.60 0.88 6.29
CA MET A 13 17.70 -0.22 6.70
C MET A 13 17.10 0.00 8.09
N ALA A 14 17.77 0.76 8.97
CA ALA A 14 17.31 1.05 10.32
C ALA A 14 16.36 2.25 10.40
N GLU A 15 16.31 3.14 9.39
CA GLU A 15 15.52 4.38 9.41
C GLU A 15 14.27 4.31 8.51
N SER A 16 14.25 3.42 7.51
CA SER A 16 13.12 3.25 6.60
C SER A 16 12.07 2.27 7.15
N LEU A 17 11.02 2.80 7.79
CA LEU A 17 9.82 2.01 8.16
C LEU A 17 8.89 1.76 6.96
N LEU A 18 9.30 2.09 5.73
CA LEU A 18 8.43 2.03 4.56
C LEU A 18 8.15 0.59 4.10
N LEU A 19 9.17 -0.27 4.08
CA LEU A 19 8.99 -1.67 3.69
C LEU A 19 8.09 -2.42 4.69
N PRO A 20 8.32 -2.36 6.02
CA PRO A 20 7.40 -2.94 6.99
C PRO A 20 5.97 -2.41 6.87
N LEU A 21 5.81 -1.10 6.61
CA LEU A 21 4.49 -0.49 6.42
C LEU A 21 3.79 -1.08 5.20
N VAL A 22 4.40 -1.05 4.01
CA VAL A 22 3.80 -1.56 2.77
C VAL A 22 3.41 -3.03 2.91
N ARG A 23 4.27 -3.84 3.52
CA ARG A 23 3.98 -5.26 3.81
C ARG A 23 2.81 -5.43 4.77
N GLY A 24 2.74 -4.59 5.81
CA GLY A 24 1.63 -4.57 6.76
C GLY A 24 0.29 -4.24 6.09
N VAL A 25 0.27 -3.20 5.24
CA VAL A 25 -0.92 -2.79 4.49
C VAL A 25 -1.33 -3.87 3.48
N ALA A 26 -0.38 -4.51 2.79
CA ALA A 26 -0.68 -5.65 1.90
C ALA A 26 -1.31 -6.81 2.68
N GLY A 27 -0.78 -7.11 3.87
CA GLY A 27 -1.35 -8.10 4.79
C GLY A 27 -2.78 -7.75 5.21
N LYS A 28 -3.06 -6.49 5.56
CA LYS A 28 -4.43 -6.02 5.85
C LYS A 28 -5.34 -6.11 4.62
N ALA A 29 -4.85 -5.82 3.42
CA ALA A 29 -5.64 -5.94 2.20
C ALA A 29 -6.07 -7.40 1.93
N ALA A 30 -5.25 -8.37 2.33
CA ALA A 30 -5.53 -9.81 2.27
C ALA A 30 -6.32 -10.35 3.48
N ASP A 31 -6.64 -9.51 4.48
CA ASP A 31 -7.32 -9.94 5.70
C ASP A 31 -8.77 -10.39 5.43
N ALA A 32 -9.19 -11.46 6.11
CA ALA A 32 -10.49 -12.09 5.89
C ALA A 32 -11.67 -11.18 6.25
N LEU A 33 -11.50 -10.27 7.24
CA LEU A 33 -12.53 -9.32 7.61
C LEU A 33 -12.71 -8.27 6.49
N VAL A 34 -11.61 -7.75 5.97
CA VAL A 34 -11.61 -6.81 4.84
C VAL A 34 -12.23 -7.46 3.60
N GLU A 35 -11.82 -8.69 3.26
CA GLU A 35 -12.37 -9.45 2.13
C GLU A 35 -13.90 -9.59 2.26
N THR A 36 -14.40 -9.94 3.45
CA THR A 36 -15.83 -10.13 3.68
C THR A 36 -16.62 -8.84 3.42
N VAL A 37 -16.17 -7.71 3.96
CA VAL A 37 -16.91 -6.44 3.82
C VAL A 37 -16.80 -5.88 2.41
N THR A 38 -15.61 -5.94 1.80
CA THR A 38 -15.41 -5.49 0.41
C THR A 38 -16.25 -6.27 -0.59
N ARG A 39 -16.41 -7.60 -0.42
CA ARG A 39 -17.34 -8.41 -1.21
C ARG A 39 -18.79 -7.96 -1.06
N MET A 40 -19.26 -7.73 0.18
CA MET A 40 -20.61 -7.22 0.41
C MET A 40 -20.84 -5.84 -0.22
N CYS A 41 -19.78 -5.05 -0.38
CA CYS A 41 -19.81 -3.74 -1.00
C CYS A 41 -19.57 -3.74 -2.52
N GLY A 42 -19.22 -4.88 -3.12
CA GLY A 42 -18.86 -4.97 -4.54
C GLY A 42 -17.51 -4.32 -4.89
N LEU A 43 -16.58 -4.28 -3.93
CA LEU A 43 -15.26 -3.64 -4.03
C LEU A 43 -14.10 -4.64 -3.97
N ASP A 44 -14.39 -5.95 -4.08
CA ASP A 44 -13.39 -7.02 -3.91
C ASP A 44 -12.31 -6.98 -5.02
N ASP A 45 -12.67 -6.56 -6.24
CA ASP A 45 -11.71 -6.40 -7.33
C ASP A 45 -10.78 -5.20 -7.10
N ASP A 46 -11.31 -4.09 -6.61
CA ASP A 46 -10.51 -2.91 -6.24
C ASP A 46 -9.54 -3.27 -5.10
N ARG A 47 -10.01 -4.01 -4.09
CA ARG A 47 -9.18 -4.52 -2.97
C ARG A 47 -8.05 -5.43 -3.47
N ARG A 48 -8.36 -6.42 -4.31
CA ARG A 48 -7.36 -7.33 -4.90
C ARG A 48 -6.33 -6.58 -5.73
N THR A 49 -6.74 -5.54 -6.45
CA THR A 49 -5.83 -4.73 -7.26
C THR A 49 -4.89 -3.92 -6.37
N LEU A 50 -5.41 -3.33 -5.29
CA LEU A 50 -4.60 -2.66 -4.28
C LEU A 50 -3.56 -3.61 -3.66
N GLU A 51 -3.97 -4.80 -3.23
CA GLU A 51 -3.09 -5.84 -2.67
C GLU A 51 -1.95 -6.18 -3.65
N ARG A 52 -2.28 -6.45 -4.92
CA ARG A 52 -1.28 -6.76 -5.96
C ARG A 52 -0.29 -5.62 -6.18
N HIS A 53 -0.74 -4.37 -6.17
CA HIS A 53 0.15 -3.22 -6.37
C HIS A 53 1.05 -2.98 -5.16
N LEU A 54 0.55 -3.16 -3.94
CA LEU A 54 1.38 -3.10 -2.74
C LEU A 54 2.48 -4.16 -2.78
N LEU A 55 2.15 -5.40 -3.18
CA LEU A 55 3.14 -6.47 -3.35
C LEU A 55 4.15 -6.16 -4.46
N ALA A 56 3.70 -5.62 -5.60
CA ALA A 56 4.60 -5.22 -6.69
C ALA A 56 5.58 -4.12 -6.25
N VAL A 57 5.12 -3.18 -5.43
CA VAL A 57 5.93 -2.12 -4.85
C VAL A 57 6.90 -2.68 -3.79
N GLU A 58 6.45 -3.60 -2.94
CA GLU A 58 7.28 -4.30 -1.95
C GLU A 58 8.52 -4.93 -2.60
N CYS A 59 8.33 -5.65 -3.72
CA CYS A 59 9.45 -6.27 -4.45
C CYS A 59 10.49 -5.26 -4.96
N LYS A 60 10.10 -4.00 -5.17
CA LYS A 60 10.99 -2.96 -5.70
C LYS A 60 11.60 -2.07 -4.63
N LEU A 61 11.03 -2.06 -3.42
CA LEU A 61 11.46 -1.21 -2.32
C LEU A 61 12.91 -1.47 -1.91
N ALA A 62 13.37 -2.72 -1.93
CA ALA A 62 14.75 -3.06 -1.59
C ALA A 62 15.77 -2.40 -2.53
N ASN A 63 15.51 -2.41 -3.84
CA ASN A 63 16.35 -1.70 -4.82
C ASN A 63 16.19 -0.18 -4.74
N ALA A 64 14.97 0.30 -4.45
CA ALA A 64 14.71 1.73 -4.34
C ALA A 64 15.42 2.37 -3.14
N GLU A 65 15.54 1.65 -2.02
CA GLU A 65 16.23 2.10 -0.81
C GLU A 65 17.71 2.41 -1.09
N GLU A 66 18.41 1.51 -1.79
CA GLU A 66 19.80 1.71 -2.22
C GLU A 66 19.94 2.93 -3.16
N MET A 67 19.00 3.12 -4.07
CA MET A 67 19.01 4.24 -5.03
C MET A 67 18.63 5.59 -4.40
N SER A 68 17.89 5.58 -3.29
CA SER A 68 17.38 6.79 -2.64
C SER A 68 18.48 7.68 -2.03
N GLU A 69 19.66 7.12 -1.79
CA GLU A 69 20.84 7.84 -1.29
C GLU A 69 21.34 8.90 -2.27
N THR A 70 21.30 8.57 -3.56
CA THR A 70 21.93 9.35 -4.62
C THR A 70 20.92 9.99 -5.56
N ASN A 71 19.70 9.46 -5.63
CA ASN A 71 18.65 9.96 -6.51
C ASN A 71 17.53 10.66 -5.73
N GLY A 72 17.52 12.00 -5.80
CA GLY A 72 16.50 12.84 -5.18
C GLY A 72 15.07 12.56 -5.67
N TYR A 73 14.92 12.08 -6.91
CA TYR A 73 13.62 11.66 -7.44
C TYR A 73 13.11 10.42 -6.70
N VAL A 74 13.95 9.38 -6.57
CA VAL A 74 13.58 8.12 -5.86
C VAL A 74 13.23 8.42 -4.40
N LYS A 75 13.97 9.34 -3.77
CA LYS A 75 13.67 9.81 -2.41
C LYS A 75 12.31 10.51 -2.31
N SER A 76 11.91 11.31 -3.30
CA SER A 76 10.57 11.92 -3.35
C SER A 76 9.48 10.86 -3.53
N TRP A 77 9.68 9.93 -4.47
CA TRP A 77 8.76 8.83 -4.72
C TRP A 77 8.53 7.97 -3.47
N MET A 78 9.58 7.64 -2.72
CA MET A 78 9.45 6.87 -1.47
C MET A 78 8.65 7.62 -0.38
N LYS A 79 8.79 8.95 -0.30
CA LYS A 79 7.98 9.76 0.63
C LYS A 79 6.51 9.74 0.25
N GLU A 80 6.22 9.84 -1.05
CA GLU A 80 4.84 9.79 -1.55
C GLU A 80 4.22 8.41 -1.34
N LEU A 81 4.97 7.34 -1.63
CA LEU A 81 4.56 5.99 -1.32
C LEU A 81 4.23 5.79 0.16
N LYS A 82 5.04 6.35 1.07
CA LYS A 82 4.76 6.31 2.51
C LYS A 82 3.41 6.96 2.84
N SER A 83 3.12 8.11 2.25
CA SER A 83 1.84 8.80 2.42
C SER A 83 0.67 7.95 1.93
N VAL A 84 0.77 7.40 0.72
CA VAL A 84 -0.28 6.56 0.11
C VAL A 84 -0.49 5.27 0.92
N ALA A 85 0.57 4.68 1.45
CA ALA A 85 0.48 3.50 2.29
C ALA A 85 -0.29 3.77 3.59
N TYR A 86 -0.10 4.92 4.25
CA TYR A 86 -0.92 5.30 5.40
C TYR A 86 -2.39 5.54 5.02
N GLU A 87 -2.66 6.23 3.91
CA GLU A 87 -4.04 6.39 3.44
C GLU A 87 -4.71 5.04 3.16
N ALA A 88 -3.97 4.08 2.59
CA ALA A 88 -4.45 2.73 2.37
C ALA A 88 -4.73 2.00 3.69
N ASP A 89 -3.82 2.13 4.66
CA ASP A 89 -3.95 1.55 5.99
C ASP A 89 -5.24 2.01 6.68
N ASP A 90 -5.48 3.33 6.70
CA ASP A 90 -6.68 3.94 7.28
C ASP A 90 -7.97 3.41 6.63
N VAL A 91 -7.96 3.28 5.29
CA VAL A 91 -9.12 2.77 4.53
C VAL A 91 -9.38 1.29 4.82
N LEU A 92 -8.33 0.48 4.99
CA LEU A 92 -8.45 -0.93 5.32
C LEU A 92 -8.93 -1.13 6.78
N ASP A 93 -8.49 -0.29 7.70
CA ASP A 93 -8.96 -0.27 9.09
C ASP A 93 -10.46 0.05 9.19
N ASP A 94 -10.97 0.98 8.37
CA ASP A 94 -12.41 1.27 8.27
C ASP A 94 -13.21 0.01 7.86
N PHE A 95 -12.68 -0.83 6.95
CA PHE A 95 -13.31 -2.09 6.57
C PHE A 95 -13.27 -3.13 7.70
N GLN A 96 -12.13 -3.28 8.39
CA GLN A 96 -12.01 -4.18 9.53
C GLN A 96 -12.97 -3.78 10.66
N TYR A 97 -13.04 -2.48 10.95
CA TYR A 97 -13.97 -1.94 11.93
C TYR A 97 -15.42 -2.26 11.57
N GLU A 98 -15.85 -2.07 10.31
CA GLU A 98 -17.22 -2.43 9.92
C GLU A 98 -17.49 -3.93 10.02
N ALA A 99 -16.51 -4.77 9.70
CA ALA A 99 -16.65 -6.22 9.85
C ALA A 99 -16.95 -6.59 11.32
N LEU A 100 -16.13 -6.09 12.25
CA LEU A 100 -16.28 -6.32 13.69
C LEU A 100 -17.58 -5.71 14.23
N ARG A 101 -17.93 -4.51 13.76
CA ARG A 101 -19.18 -3.84 14.12
C ARG A 101 -20.38 -4.68 13.72
N ARG A 102 -20.42 -5.25 12.51
CA ARG A 102 -21.49 -6.13 12.05
C ARG A 102 -21.56 -7.42 12.86
N GLN A 103 -20.42 -8.05 13.13
CA GLN A 103 -20.36 -9.25 14.00
C GLN A 103 -20.93 -8.97 15.39
N SER A 104 -20.59 -7.84 16.01
CA SER A 104 -21.10 -7.46 17.33
C SER A 104 -22.62 -7.26 17.38
N LYS A 105 -23.23 -6.91 16.23
CA LYS A 105 -24.68 -6.68 16.12
C LYS A 105 -25.49 -7.95 15.89
N ILE A 106 -24.88 -9.02 15.36
CA ILE A 106 -25.56 -10.30 15.10
C ILE A 106 -25.97 -11.00 16.41
N GLY A 107 -25.31 -10.69 17.54
CA GLY A 107 -25.64 -11.25 18.87
C GLY A 107 -26.60 -10.42 19.74
N LYS A 108 -27.11 -9.26 19.27
CA LYS A 108 -28.01 -8.40 20.05
C LYS A 108 -29.45 -8.48 19.51
N SER A 109 -30.40 -8.78 20.40
CA SER A 109 -31.83 -9.02 20.12
C SER A 109 -32.48 -8.00 19.17
N THR A 110 -33.45 -8.48 18.39
CA THR A 110 -34.06 -7.92 17.17
C THR A 110 -34.92 -6.66 17.33
N THR A 111 -34.71 -5.81 18.34
CA THR A 111 -35.66 -4.72 18.66
C THR A 111 -35.26 -3.31 18.18
N HIS A 112 -34.06 -3.12 17.60
CA HIS A 112 -33.60 -1.80 17.13
C HIS A 112 -33.32 -1.71 15.61
N LYS A 113 -34.00 -2.53 14.81
CA LYS A 113 -33.70 -2.64 13.37
C LYS A 113 -33.97 -1.36 12.55
N VAL A 114 -34.81 -0.43 13.01
CA VAL A 114 -35.25 0.71 12.16
C VAL A 114 -34.37 1.96 12.30
N LEU A 115 -33.75 2.19 13.46
CA LEU A 115 -32.98 3.42 13.72
C LEU A 115 -31.53 3.37 13.18
N GLY A 116 -31.00 2.18 12.90
CA GLY A 116 -29.64 1.97 12.39
C GLY A 116 -29.43 2.38 10.92
N TYR A 117 -30.50 2.71 10.19
CA TYR A 117 -30.44 3.05 8.77
C TYR A 117 -30.28 4.56 8.49
N ILE A 118 -30.45 5.43 9.49
CA ILE A 118 -30.56 6.90 9.29
C ILE A 118 -29.30 7.67 9.74
N THR A 119 -28.40 7.07 10.51
CA THR A 119 -27.10 7.68 10.86
C THR A 119 -25.99 7.27 9.88
N ARG A 120 -24.74 7.76 10.06
CA ARG A 120 -23.46 7.34 9.40
C ARG A 120 -23.20 5.82 9.32
N GLN A 121 -24.17 5.05 9.80
CA GLN A 121 -24.28 3.63 10.01
C GLN A 121 -25.08 2.91 8.92
N SER A 122 -25.61 3.64 7.92
CA SER A 122 -26.37 3.05 6.83
C SER A 122 -25.45 2.28 5.87
N PRO A 123 -25.79 1.02 5.51
CA PRO A 123 -24.93 0.20 4.65
C PRO A 123 -24.61 0.82 3.28
N LEU A 124 -25.56 1.59 2.74
CA LEU A 124 -25.42 2.25 1.44
C LEU A 124 -24.47 3.45 1.49
N LEU A 125 -24.56 4.29 2.54
CA LEU A 125 -23.64 5.42 2.71
C LEU A 125 -22.22 4.91 2.96
N PHE A 126 -22.06 3.88 3.79
CA PHE A 126 -20.77 3.23 4.00
C PHE A 126 -20.18 2.72 2.68
N ARG A 127 -20.97 1.97 1.89
CA ARG A 127 -20.52 1.46 0.58
C ARG A 127 -20.07 2.59 -0.35
N PHE A 128 -20.83 3.68 -0.43
CA PHE A 128 -20.49 4.81 -1.29
C PHE A 128 -19.23 5.56 -0.81
N GLU A 129 -19.11 5.80 0.50
CA GLU A 129 -17.92 6.43 1.09
C GLU A 129 -16.67 5.59 0.86
N MET A 130 -16.73 4.29 1.19
CA MET A 130 -15.60 3.39 1.05
C MET A 130 -15.20 3.14 -0.39
N SER A 131 -16.16 3.12 -1.33
CA SER A 131 -15.83 3.02 -2.76
C SER A 131 -14.99 4.19 -3.23
N ARG A 132 -15.34 5.43 -2.82
CA ARG A 132 -14.54 6.62 -3.18
C ARG A 132 -13.15 6.60 -2.54
N LYS A 133 -13.08 6.28 -1.24
CA LYS A 133 -11.81 6.17 -0.50
C LYS A 133 -10.87 5.15 -1.14
N LEU A 134 -11.36 3.92 -1.39
CA LEU A 134 -10.56 2.85 -1.97
C LEU A 134 -10.11 3.16 -3.40
N LYS A 135 -10.99 3.72 -4.24
CA LYS A 135 -10.62 4.13 -5.61
C LYS A 135 -9.57 5.23 -5.64
N ASN A 136 -9.65 6.19 -4.73
CA ASN A 136 -8.65 7.26 -4.62
C ASN A 136 -7.27 6.69 -4.25
N VAL A 137 -7.20 5.79 -3.27
CA VAL A 137 -5.95 5.09 -2.90
C VAL A 137 -5.43 4.27 -4.07
N LEU A 138 -6.31 3.56 -4.76
CA LEU A 138 -5.95 2.73 -5.92
C LEU A 138 -5.37 3.59 -7.05
N GLU A 139 -5.97 4.75 -7.35
CA GLU A 139 -5.43 5.66 -8.37
C GLU A 139 -4.03 6.16 -8.00
N LYS A 140 -3.81 6.55 -6.73
CA LYS A 140 -2.50 7.03 -6.26
C LYS A 140 -1.43 5.95 -6.34
N ILE A 141 -1.72 4.71 -5.89
CA ILE A 141 -0.73 3.64 -5.95
C ILE A 141 -0.45 3.20 -7.40
N ASN A 142 -1.45 3.24 -8.29
CA ASN A 142 -1.24 2.96 -9.71
C ASN A 142 -0.23 3.94 -10.32
N LYS A 143 -0.37 5.23 -10.04
CA LYS A 143 0.58 6.26 -10.49
C LYS A 143 1.99 5.97 -9.98
N LEU A 144 2.13 5.63 -8.71
CA LEU A 144 3.43 5.28 -8.13
C LEU A 144 4.06 4.03 -8.78
N VAL A 145 3.25 3.01 -9.10
CA VAL A 145 3.73 1.81 -9.82
C VAL A 145 4.20 2.17 -11.23
N GLU A 146 3.44 3.00 -11.96
CA GLU A 146 3.82 3.47 -13.29
C GLU A 146 5.10 4.30 -13.29
N GLU A 147 5.24 5.23 -12.35
CA GLU A 147 6.46 6.00 -12.15
C GLU A 147 7.64 5.07 -11.87
N MET A 148 7.49 4.14 -10.94
CA MET A 148 8.54 3.18 -10.58
C MET A 148 8.98 2.30 -11.77
N ASN A 149 8.04 1.93 -12.65
CA ASN A 149 8.37 1.19 -13.86
C ASN A 149 9.26 2.00 -14.82
N LYS A 150 9.06 3.32 -14.91
CA LYS A 150 9.91 4.20 -15.74
C LYS A 150 11.36 4.22 -15.25
N PHE A 151 11.62 4.31 -13.93
CA PHE A 151 13.00 4.25 -13.42
C PHE A 151 13.66 2.90 -13.69
N GLY A 152 12.94 1.80 -13.51
CA GLY A 152 13.44 0.46 -13.80
C GLY A 152 13.90 0.29 -15.26
N LEU A 153 13.20 0.93 -16.20
CA LEU A 153 13.56 0.94 -17.62
C LEU A 153 14.76 1.85 -17.91
N GLU A 154 14.84 3.05 -17.33
CA GLU A 154 15.99 3.94 -17.54
C GLU A 154 17.30 3.35 -16.99
N ASN A 155 17.23 2.63 -15.87
CA ASN A 155 18.40 1.97 -15.28
C ASN A 155 18.90 0.77 -16.10
N SER A 156 18.02 0.01 -16.76
CA SER A 156 18.42 -1.11 -17.62
C SER A 156 19.11 -0.62 -18.90
N VAL A 157 18.67 0.53 -19.44
CA VAL A 157 19.28 1.20 -20.60
C VAL A 157 20.70 1.71 -20.26
N HIS A 158 20.92 2.25 -19.07
CA HIS A 158 22.27 2.68 -18.64
C HIS A 158 23.21 1.51 -18.34
N ARG A 159 22.68 0.37 -17.85
CA ARG A 159 23.48 -0.86 -17.65
C ARG A 159 23.90 -1.48 -18.99
N GLY A 160 23.07 -1.36 -20.03
CA GLY A 160 23.38 -1.79 -21.40
C GLY A 160 24.50 -1.00 -22.10
N LYS A 161 24.83 0.21 -21.63
CA LYS A 161 25.92 1.04 -22.20
C LYS A 161 27.28 0.88 -21.51
N ARG A 162 27.39 0.07 -20.44
CA ARG A 162 28.68 -0.21 -19.75
C ARG A 162 29.37 -1.50 -20.20
N GLN A 163 28.81 -2.23 -21.17
CA GLN A 163 29.51 -3.31 -21.87
C GLN A 163 29.71 -2.88 -23.31
N ASN A 164 30.85 -2.23 -23.57
CA ASN A 164 31.68 -2.42 -24.77
C ASN A 164 32.92 -1.52 -24.70
N PRO A 165 34.03 -2.01 -24.11
CA PRO A 165 35.36 -1.63 -24.54
C PRO A 165 35.99 -2.83 -25.25
N CYS A 166 35.64 -3.04 -26.52
CA CYS A 166 36.49 -3.83 -27.41
C CYS A 166 37.14 -2.86 -28.39
N ARG A 167 38.38 -2.53 -28.06
CA ARG A 167 39.40 -2.05 -29.01
C ARG A 167 39.50 -3.03 -30.17
N GLN A 168 39.56 -2.49 -31.39
CA GLN A 168 40.60 -2.81 -32.36
C GLN A 168 40.79 -1.62 -33.29
#